data_AF-A0A0D8XVU6-F1
#
_entry.id   AF-A0A0D8XVU6-F1
#
_cell.length_a   1.000
_cell.length_b   1.000
_cell.length_c   1.000
_cell.angle_alpha   90.00
_cell.angle_beta   90.00
_cell.angle_gamma   90.00
#
_symmetry.space_group_name_H-M   'P 1'
#
loop_
_entity.id
_entity.type
_entity.pdbx_description
1 polymer ?
#
loop_
_entity_poly.entity_id
_entity_poly.type
_entity_poly.pdbx_seq_one_letter_code
_entity_poly.pdbx_strand_id
1 'polypeptide(L)'
;MKMAWHVPNNRGRAVIEEMLKKFLFPVMDHINAVHVDRETLKKSFTIISSIFTGGATCFSLPSSPLYHSPSTALPWFNANIPNSAVFKLDVRHPCNRNVREMLVELIEKVINRTETSQREHSQVLITICSMLHYLIHTNYIDSSELSSAIENQNEIFTYLTDPVRREYPCYVYESLVYVCHMKNATSTATPFTEFHLRVVRLLVRLALNVYSEVRVAAQTELTLVFAEYSMSSEAVIDGIIPVLTNPETTKEKLRGALNVILTSNWAINTSTSAKMKVWQALLDMTRCETLLSFCKKMFEKLPKTGEWQKFNCKNSIDLTRQIQEEKRNKSKALACTIKWKRKQKSSVSISVFGPNTTH
;
A
#
# COMPACT_ATOMS: atom_id res chain seq x y z
N MET A 1 -32.05 -2.64 -26.30
CA MET A 1 -31.59 -1.24 -26.26
C MET A 1 -30.26 -1.14 -27.01
N LYS A 2 -30.05 -0.12 -27.86
CA LYS A 2 -28.78 0.12 -28.56
C LYS A 2 -28.09 1.32 -27.92
N MET A 3 -26.93 1.10 -27.31
CA MET A 3 -26.13 2.15 -26.68
C MET A 3 -25.20 2.80 -27.71
N ALA A 4 -25.12 4.13 -27.71
CA ALA A 4 -24.16 4.88 -28.51
C ALA A 4 -22.82 4.99 -27.77
N TRP A 5 -22.06 3.89 -27.73
CA TRP A 5 -20.72 3.89 -27.12
C TRP A 5 -19.73 4.66 -27.99
N HIS A 6 -18.98 5.58 -27.37
CA HIS A 6 -17.81 6.18 -28.01
C HIS A 6 -16.58 5.31 -27.76
N VAL A 7 -16.19 4.51 -28.76
CA VAL A 7 -14.95 3.73 -28.74
C VAL A 7 -13.93 4.44 -29.64
N PRO A 8 -12.75 4.83 -29.12
CA PRO A 8 -11.75 5.53 -29.93
C PRO A 8 -11.36 4.72 -31.18
N ASN A 9 -11.57 5.33 -32.35
CA ASN A 9 -11.22 4.75 -33.65
C ASN A 9 -9.80 5.16 -34.08
N ASN A 10 -9.35 4.71 -35.26
CA ASN A 10 -8.01 5.00 -35.78
C ASN A 10 -7.74 6.52 -35.92
N ARG A 11 -8.75 7.32 -36.25
CA ARG A 11 -8.62 8.78 -36.31
C ARG A 11 -8.39 9.36 -34.92
N GLY A 12 -9.12 8.90 -33.91
CA GLY A 12 -8.91 9.29 -32.51
C GLY A 12 -7.49 8.96 -32.04
N ARG A 13 -7.00 7.75 -32.37
CA ARG A 13 -5.62 7.33 -32.07
C ARG A 13 -4.57 8.25 -32.72
N ALA A 14 -4.75 8.59 -33.99
CA ALA A 14 -3.84 9.49 -34.70
C ALA A 14 -3.78 10.89 -34.05
N VAL A 15 -4.92 11.44 -33.65
CA VAL A 15 -4.97 12.74 -32.94
C VAL A 15 -4.23 12.67 -31.61
N ILE A 16 -4.42 11.60 -30.84
CA ILE A 16 -3.68 11.38 -29.58
C ILE A 16 -2.17 11.37 -29.85
N GLU A 17 -1.72 10.58 -30.82
CA GLU A 17 -0.29 10.51 -31.16
C GLU A 17 0.30 11.86 -31.59
N GLU A 18 -0.43 12.64 -32.39
CA GLU A 18 -0.01 13.99 -32.78
C GLU A 18 0.08 14.94 -31.57
N MET A 19 -0.90 14.90 -30.66
CA MET A 19 -0.85 15.68 -29.43
C MET A 19 0.38 15.32 -28.57
N LEU A 20 0.68 14.03 -28.44
CA LEU A 20 1.84 13.56 -27.66
C LEU A 20 3.17 13.98 -28.31
N LYS A 21 3.29 13.83 -29.64
CA LYS A 21 4.47 14.28 -30.40
C LYS A 21 4.69 15.78 -30.31
N LYS A 22 3.62 16.57 -30.23
CA LYS A 22 3.69 18.04 -30.19
C LYS A 22 3.94 18.58 -28.79
N PHE A 23 3.35 17.99 -27.75
CA PHE A 23 3.30 18.60 -26.42
C PHE A 23 3.98 17.79 -25.30
N LEU A 24 4.01 16.45 -25.38
CA LEU A 24 4.60 15.63 -24.31
C LEU A 24 6.08 15.37 -24.54
N PHE A 25 6.41 14.72 -25.66
CA PHE A 25 7.77 14.23 -25.91
C PHE A 25 8.82 15.36 -25.99
N PRO A 26 8.57 16.49 -26.68
CA PRO A 26 9.54 17.59 -26.70
C PRO A 26 9.82 18.16 -25.30
N VAL A 27 8.81 18.20 -24.43
CA VAL A 27 8.94 18.70 -23.06
C VAL A 27 9.74 17.71 -22.20
N MET A 28 9.47 16.40 -22.34
CA MET A 28 10.25 15.36 -21.66
C MET A 28 11.72 15.39 -22.08
N ASP A 29 11.99 15.46 -23.39
CA ASP A 29 13.35 15.51 -23.93
C ASP A 29 14.10 16.76 -23.47
N HIS A 30 13.42 17.91 -23.44
CA HIS A 30 14.02 19.18 -23.01
C HIS A 30 14.49 19.15 -21.56
N ILE A 31 13.66 18.69 -20.62
CA ILE A 31 14.04 18.59 -19.20
C ILE A 31 15.13 17.53 -18.99
N ASN A 32 15.11 16.46 -19.78
CA ASN A 32 16.08 15.38 -19.64
C ASN A 32 17.48 15.76 -20.15
N ALA A 33 17.57 16.61 -21.18
CA ALA A 33 18.82 17.01 -21.81
C ALA A 33 19.51 18.20 -21.12
N VAL A 34 18.74 19.13 -20.54
CA VAL A 34 19.26 20.41 -20.05
C VAL A 34 18.84 20.70 -18.61
N HIS A 35 19.75 21.30 -17.84
CA HIS A 35 19.44 21.82 -16.52
C HIS A 35 18.56 23.08 -16.63
N VAL A 36 17.24 22.88 -16.61
CA VAL A 36 16.26 23.97 -16.69
C VAL A 36 16.11 24.74 -15.37
N ASP A 37 15.69 26.01 -15.42
CA ASP A 37 15.37 26.81 -14.23
C ASP A 37 14.08 26.33 -13.54
N ARG A 38 13.77 26.91 -12.37
CA ARG A 38 12.63 26.51 -11.53
C ARG A 38 11.28 26.69 -12.23
N GLU A 39 11.07 27.81 -12.91
CA GLU A 39 9.77 28.13 -13.53
C GLU A 39 9.56 27.28 -14.78
N THR A 40 10.61 27.08 -15.58
CA THR A 40 10.57 26.17 -16.72
C THR A 40 10.31 24.73 -16.26
N LEU A 41 10.95 24.28 -15.17
CA LEU A 41 10.71 22.95 -14.60
C LEU A 41 9.25 22.80 -14.15
N LYS A 42 8.73 23.79 -13.41
CA LYS A 42 7.34 23.80 -12.94
C LYS A 42 6.36 23.73 -14.11
N LYS A 43 6.49 24.62 -15.09
CA LYS A 43 5.64 24.63 -16.29
C LYS A 43 5.67 23.30 -17.02
N SER A 44 6.86 22.71 -17.15
CA SER A 44 7.04 21.45 -17.85
C SER A 44 6.37 20.30 -17.10
N PHE A 45 6.53 20.19 -15.78
CA PHE A 45 5.84 19.18 -14.98
C PHE A 45 4.31 19.39 -14.94
N THR A 46 3.83 20.63 -15.00
CA THR A 46 2.39 20.89 -15.17
C THR A 46 1.88 20.33 -16.50
N ILE A 47 2.57 20.60 -17.61
CA ILE A 47 2.18 20.07 -18.93
C ILE A 47 2.20 18.54 -18.92
N ILE A 48 3.28 17.93 -18.44
CA ILE A 48 3.42 16.48 -18.37
C ILE A 48 2.31 15.89 -17.50
N SER A 49 2.06 16.46 -16.33
CA SER A 49 0.99 16.01 -15.42
C SER A 49 -0.38 16.06 -16.10
N SER A 50 -0.76 17.19 -16.70
CA SER A 50 -2.06 17.35 -17.37
C SER A 50 -2.26 16.38 -18.55
N ILE A 51 -1.22 16.13 -19.34
CA ILE A 51 -1.30 15.17 -20.44
C ILE A 51 -1.38 13.75 -19.89
N PHE A 52 -0.59 13.44 -18.86
CA PHE A 52 -0.50 12.09 -18.32
C PHE A 52 -1.76 11.69 -17.56
N THR A 53 -2.38 12.59 -16.79
CA THR A 53 -3.65 12.31 -16.11
C THR A 53 -4.75 12.01 -17.12
N GLY A 54 -4.95 12.86 -18.14
CA GLY A 54 -5.96 12.61 -19.17
C GLY A 54 -5.62 11.45 -20.13
N GLY A 55 -4.34 11.10 -20.26
CA GLY A 55 -3.82 10.12 -21.22
C GLY A 55 -3.30 8.83 -20.60
N ALA A 56 -3.53 8.55 -19.32
CA ALA A 56 -2.90 7.43 -18.61
C ALA A 56 -3.14 6.06 -19.29
N THR A 57 -4.33 5.86 -19.88
CA THR A 57 -4.73 4.66 -20.62
C THR A 57 -4.01 4.50 -21.96
N CYS A 58 -3.34 5.56 -22.44
CA CYS A 58 -2.56 5.55 -23.67
C CYS A 58 -1.14 5.00 -23.49
N PHE A 59 -0.68 4.85 -22.23
CA PHE A 59 0.66 4.41 -21.89
C PHE A 59 0.59 3.09 -21.15
N SER A 60 1.12 2.03 -21.77
CA SER A 60 1.22 0.72 -21.12
C SER A 60 2.14 0.77 -19.90
N LEU A 61 1.88 -0.10 -18.91
CA LEU A 61 2.87 -0.39 -17.87
C LEU A 61 4.10 -1.04 -18.50
N PRO A 62 5.32 -0.70 -18.05
CA PRO A 62 6.52 -1.35 -18.52
C PRO A 62 6.53 -2.82 -18.12
N SER A 63 7.14 -3.65 -18.97
CA SER A 63 7.36 -5.06 -18.65
C SER A 63 8.29 -5.16 -17.45
N SER A 64 7.80 -5.72 -16.34
CA SER A 64 8.53 -5.78 -15.08
C SER A 64 8.18 -7.06 -14.33
N PRO A 65 9.16 -7.74 -13.69
CA PRO A 65 8.90 -8.96 -12.94
C PRO A 65 7.97 -8.68 -11.75
N LEU A 66 7.20 -9.70 -11.38
CA LEU A 66 6.34 -9.65 -10.19
C LEU A 66 7.19 -9.48 -8.94
N TYR A 67 6.73 -8.64 -8.02
CA TYR A 67 7.34 -8.56 -6.71
C TYR A 67 6.89 -9.75 -5.85
N HIS A 68 7.86 -10.50 -5.33
CA HIS A 68 7.62 -11.62 -4.45
C HIS A 68 7.81 -11.19 -3.00
N SER A 69 6.72 -11.18 -2.22
CA SER A 69 6.83 -10.93 -0.79
C SER A 69 7.40 -12.16 -0.07
N PRO A 70 8.36 -12.01 0.85
CA PRO A 70 8.83 -13.11 1.68
C PRO A 70 7.75 -13.61 2.66
N SER A 71 6.67 -12.85 2.87
CA SER A 71 5.59 -13.18 3.82
C SER A 71 4.43 -13.99 3.21
N THR A 72 4.40 -14.21 1.89
CA THR A 72 3.35 -15.02 1.24
C THR A 72 3.90 -15.85 0.08
N ALA A 73 3.46 -17.11 0.01
CA ALA A 73 3.76 -18.02 -1.10
C ALA A 73 2.74 -17.94 -2.25
N LEU A 74 1.61 -17.25 -2.05
CA LEU A 74 0.54 -17.16 -3.04
C LEU A 74 0.59 -15.83 -3.79
N PRO A 75 0.46 -15.85 -5.13
CA PRO A 75 0.26 -14.63 -5.91
C PRO A 75 -1.08 -13.99 -5.51
N TRP A 76 -1.03 -12.72 -5.11
CA TRP A 76 -2.20 -11.96 -4.64
C TRP A 76 -3.13 -11.46 -5.77
N PHE A 77 -2.85 -11.83 -7.01
CA PHE A 77 -3.54 -11.30 -8.18
C PHE A 77 -3.80 -12.41 -9.20
N ASN A 78 -4.88 -12.25 -9.96
CA ASN A 78 -5.14 -13.07 -11.13
C ASN A 78 -4.61 -12.35 -12.37
N ALA A 79 -3.44 -12.75 -12.86
CA ALA A 79 -2.77 -12.17 -14.04
C ALA A 79 -3.60 -12.27 -15.34
N ASN A 80 -4.59 -13.18 -15.35
CA ASN A 80 -5.13 -13.74 -16.59
C ASN A 80 -6.49 -13.16 -17.00
N ILE A 81 -6.96 -12.09 -16.37
CA ILE A 81 -8.25 -11.48 -16.72
C ILE A 81 -8.00 -10.13 -17.41
N PRO A 82 -7.91 -10.09 -18.75
CA PRO A 82 -7.86 -8.83 -19.48
C PRO A 82 -9.16 -8.06 -19.22
N ASN A 83 -9.04 -6.81 -18.74
CA ASN A 83 -10.20 -5.95 -18.57
C ASN A 83 -10.59 -5.32 -19.91
N SER A 84 -11.60 -5.91 -20.57
CA SER A 84 -12.15 -5.42 -21.83
C SER A 84 -12.92 -4.10 -21.71
N ALA A 85 -13.24 -3.64 -20.50
CA ALA A 85 -13.91 -2.36 -20.28
C ALA A 85 -12.96 -1.15 -20.43
N VAL A 86 -11.64 -1.37 -20.42
CA VAL A 86 -10.66 -0.29 -20.52
C VAL A 86 -10.04 -0.27 -21.92
N PHE A 87 -10.23 0.83 -22.63
CA PHE A 87 -9.50 1.09 -23.87
C PHE A 87 -8.01 1.28 -23.53
N LYS A 88 -7.14 0.46 -24.13
CA LYS A 88 -5.69 0.54 -23.94
C LYS A 88 -5.00 0.84 -25.26
N LEU A 89 -4.08 1.79 -25.21
CA LEU A 89 -3.10 2.03 -26.28
C LEU A 89 -1.70 1.82 -25.70
N ASP A 90 -0.75 1.47 -26.54
CA ASP A 90 0.66 1.34 -26.17
C ASP A 90 1.49 2.37 -26.95
N VAL A 91 1.25 3.65 -26.65
CA VAL A 91 2.04 4.71 -27.27
C VAL A 91 3.46 4.68 -26.72
N ARG A 92 4.43 4.51 -27.61
CA ARG A 92 5.87 4.57 -27.31
C ARG A 92 6.43 5.95 -27.61
N HIS A 93 7.50 6.30 -26.90
CA HIS A 93 8.31 7.46 -27.27
C HIS A 93 8.91 7.25 -28.68
N PRO A 94 9.25 8.30 -29.45
CA PRO A 94 9.95 8.17 -30.73
C PRO A 94 11.25 7.33 -30.69
N CYS A 95 11.88 7.19 -29.52
CA CYS A 95 13.03 6.31 -29.32
C CYS A 95 12.65 4.85 -28.97
N ASN A 96 11.37 4.48 -29.16
CA ASN A 96 10.79 3.17 -28.88
C ASN A 96 10.82 2.73 -27.40
N ARG A 97 11.02 3.67 -26.47
CA ARG A 97 11.00 3.41 -25.02
C ARG A 97 9.60 3.56 -24.44
N ASN A 98 9.35 2.87 -23.31
CA ASN A 98 8.11 3.02 -22.55
C ASN A 98 8.05 4.39 -21.88
N VAL A 99 6.94 5.11 -22.07
CA VAL A 99 6.79 6.49 -21.57
C VAL A 99 6.74 6.55 -20.04
N ARG A 100 6.08 5.59 -19.38
CA ARG A 100 6.00 5.55 -17.91
C ARG A 100 7.38 5.33 -17.30
N GLU A 101 8.19 4.45 -17.88
CA GLU A 101 9.57 4.21 -17.45
C GLU A 101 10.45 5.46 -17.62
N MET A 102 10.37 6.13 -18.78
CA MET A 102 11.09 7.38 -19.02
C MET A 102 10.69 8.49 -18.03
N LEU A 103 9.40 8.57 -17.68
CA LEU A 103 8.90 9.54 -16.68
C LEU A 103 9.43 9.24 -15.28
N VAL A 104 9.49 7.98 -14.86
CA VAL A 104 10.08 7.61 -13.57
C VAL A 104 11.57 7.96 -13.53
N GLU A 105 12.33 7.69 -14.59
CA GLU A 105 13.74 8.10 -14.69
C GLU A 105 13.92 9.62 -14.59
N LEU A 106 13.06 10.37 -15.29
CA LEU A 106 13.08 11.82 -15.26
C LEU A 106 12.76 12.35 -13.85
N ILE A 107 11.72 11.81 -13.22
CA ILE A 107 11.33 12.16 -11.84
C ILE A 107 12.47 11.87 -10.87
N GLU A 108 13.10 10.71 -10.97
CA GLU A 108 14.21 10.33 -10.10
C GLU A 108 15.39 11.30 -10.23
N LYS A 109 15.75 11.69 -11.46
CA LYS A 109 16.77 12.73 -11.71
C LYS A 109 16.38 14.07 -11.06
N VAL A 110 15.12 14.46 -11.17
CA VAL A 110 14.62 15.72 -10.59
C VAL A 110 14.65 15.66 -9.06
N ILE A 111 14.19 14.57 -8.44
CA ILE A 111 14.25 14.37 -6.98
C ILE A 111 15.71 14.47 -6.51
N ASN A 112 16.62 13.74 -7.15
CA ASN A 112 18.06 13.79 -6.84
C ASN A 112 18.62 15.21 -6.92
N ARG A 113 18.29 15.95 -7.98
CA ARG A 113 18.69 17.35 -8.15
C ARG A 113 18.14 18.23 -7.04
N THR A 114 16.87 18.11 -6.69
CA THR A 114 16.23 18.94 -5.65
C THR A 114 16.79 18.69 -4.26
N GLU A 115 17.27 17.48 -3.95
CA GLU A 115 17.90 17.20 -2.66
C GLU A 115 19.31 17.79 -2.56
N THR A 116 20.04 17.91 -3.68
CA THR A 116 21.38 18.53 -3.72
C THR A 116 21.35 20.06 -3.84
N SER A 117 20.22 20.63 -4.27
CA SER A 117 20.08 22.06 -4.55
C SER A 117 19.41 22.77 -3.38
N GLN A 118 19.93 23.93 -2.95
CA GLN A 118 19.26 24.78 -1.95
C GLN A 118 18.03 25.53 -2.50
N ARG A 119 17.65 25.31 -3.76
CA ARG A 119 16.47 25.95 -4.35
C ARG A 119 15.19 25.27 -3.86
N GLU A 120 14.25 26.07 -3.38
CA GLU A 120 12.91 25.59 -3.06
C GLU A 120 12.17 25.13 -4.33
N HIS A 121 11.94 23.83 -4.43
CA HIS A 121 11.19 23.19 -5.52
C HIS A 121 9.92 22.47 -5.02
N SER A 122 9.39 22.85 -3.85
CA SER A 122 8.28 22.17 -3.18
C SER A 122 7.07 21.93 -4.09
N GLN A 123 6.66 22.93 -4.88
CA GLN A 123 5.52 22.83 -5.79
C GLN A 123 5.71 21.78 -6.91
N VAL A 124 6.93 21.67 -7.45
CA VAL A 124 7.26 20.64 -8.45
C VAL A 124 7.21 19.26 -7.78
N LEU A 125 7.77 19.14 -6.57
CA LEU A 125 7.76 17.89 -5.81
C LEU A 125 6.33 17.45 -5.43
N ILE A 126 5.45 18.38 -5.07
CA ILE A 126 4.02 18.08 -4.81
C ILE A 126 3.36 17.54 -6.09
N THR A 127 3.62 18.16 -7.25
CA THR A 127 3.09 17.67 -8.54
C THR A 127 3.63 16.27 -8.86
N ILE A 128 4.91 16.03 -8.57
CA ILE A 128 5.55 14.72 -8.73
C ILE A 128 4.90 13.67 -7.84
N CYS A 129 4.49 13.99 -6.60
CA CYS A 129 3.80 13.03 -5.73
C CYS A 129 2.55 12.44 -6.41
N SER A 130 1.67 13.30 -6.92
CA SER A 130 0.46 12.83 -7.61
C SER A 130 0.79 12.12 -8.92
N MET A 131 1.78 12.60 -9.67
CA MET A 131 2.23 11.90 -10.89
C MET A 131 2.76 10.48 -10.62
N LEU A 132 3.52 10.28 -9.54
CA LEU A 132 4.03 8.96 -9.17
C LEU A 132 2.89 7.98 -8.90
N HIS A 133 1.84 8.42 -8.22
CA HIS A 133 0.61 7.65 -8.07
C HIS A 133 0.04 7.29 -9.45
N TYR A 134 -0.26 8.28 -10.31
CA TYR A 134 -0.79 8.01 -11.66
C TYR A 134 0.09 7.10 -12.54
N LEU A 135 1.41 7.13 -12.36
CA LEU A 135 2.35 6.31 -13.13
C LEU A 135 2.22 4.80 -12.89
N ILE A 136 1.62 4.38 -11.77
CA ILE A 136 1.35 2.97 -11.49
C ILE A 136 -0.12 2.57 -11.72
N HIS A 137 -1.06 3.52 -11.70
CA HIS A 137 -2.45 3.23 -12.05
C HIS A 137 -2.67 3.33 -13.57
N THR A 138 -3.34 2.32 -14.13
CA THR A 138 -3.66 2.27 -15.56
C THR A 138 -5.07 2.72 -15.88
N ASN A 139 -5.94 2.86 -14.88
CA ASN A 139 -7.34 3.16 -15.08
C ASN A 139 -7.63 4.54 -14.49
N TYR A 140 -8.23 5.38 -15.30
CA TYR A 140 -8.49 6.77 -14.94
C TYR A 140 -9.83 6.97 -14.23
N ILE A 141 -10.73 5.98 -14.27
CA ILE A 141 -12.02 6.14 -13.59
C ILE A 141 -11.74 6.15 -12.08
N ASP A 142 -11.77 7.34 -11.52
CA ASP A 142 -11.57 7.56 -10.10
C ASP A 142 -12.75 6.91 -9.33
N SER A 143 -12.46 6.39 -8.15
CA SER A 143 -13.49 5.94 -7.22
C SER A 143 -14.48 7.06 -6.91
N SER A 144 -14.04 8.32 -6.96
CA SER A 144 -14.92 9.50 -6.82
C SER A 144 -15.89 9.65 -8.00
N GLU A 145 -15.42 9.50 -9.24
CA GLU A 145 -16.26 9.55 -10.45
C GLU A 145 -17.28 8.39 -10.48
N LEU A 146 -16.86 7.18 -10.08
CA LEU A 146 -17.77 6.06 -9.92
C LEU A 146 -18.82 6.34 -8.84
N SER A 147 -18.43 6.94 -7.71
CA SER A 147 -19.37 7.27 -6.62
C SER A 147 -20.42 8.28 -7.09
N SER A 148 -20.00 9.34 -7.80
CA SER A 148 -20.92 10.29 -8.42
C SER A 148 -21.84 9.65 -9.45
N ALA A 149 -21.32 8.70 -10.26
CA ALA A 149 -22.15 7.97 -11.21
C ALA A 149 -23.21 7.08 -10.52
N ILE A 150 -22.86 6.46 -9.39
CA ILE A 150 -23.80 5.67 -8.56
C ILE A 150 -24.85 6.58 -7.93
N GLU A 151 -24.47 7.74 -7.42
CA GLU A 151 -25.40 8.74 -6.86
C GLU A 151 -26.40 9.21 -7.94
N ASN A 152 -25.91 9.63 -9.10
CA ASN A 152 -26.76 10.02 -10.24
C ASN A 152 -27.70 8.89 -10.67
N GLN A 153 -27.22 7.65 -10.68
CA GLN A 153 -28.07 6.49 -10.94
C GLN A 153 -29.19 6.36 -9.90
N ASN A 154 -28.86 6.47 -8.61
CA ASN A 154 -29.85 6.35 -7.54
C ASN A 154 -30.93 7.44 -7.63
N GLU A 155 -30.54 8.67 -8.01
CA GLU A 155 -31.49 9.76 -8.26
C GLU A 155 -32.43 9.45 -9.44
N ILE A 156 -31.87 8.97 -10.56
CA ILE A 156 -32.68 8.53 -11.72
C ILE A 156 -33.67 7.44 -11.30
N PHE A 157 -33.23 6.46 -10.51
CA PHE A 157 -34.10 5.41 -10.00
C PHE A 157 -35.20 5.97 -9.09
N THR A 158 -34.86 6.89 -8.21
CA THR A 158 -35.78 7.42 -7.19
C THR A 158 -36.84 8.32 -7.80
N TYR A 159 -36.46 9.21 -8.72
CA TYR A 159 -37.34 10.27 -9.22
C TYR A 159 -37.96 9.98 -10.58
N LEU A 160 -37.34 9.11 -11.38
CA LEU A 160 -37.71 8.92 -12.79
C LEU A 160 -38.15 7.49 -13.10
N THR A 161 -38.41 6.66 -12.07
CA THR A 161 -39.06 5.36 -12.23
C THR A 161 -40.48 5.39 -11.68
N ASP A 162 -41.38 4.68 -12.33
CA ASP A 162 -42.75 4.48 -11.86
C ASP A 162 -42.84 3.10 -11.21
N PRO A 163 -43.05 2.99 -9.89
CA PRO A 163 -43.08 1.71 -9.18
C PRO A 163 -44.28 0.83 -9.57
N VAL A 164 -45.29 1.39 -10.26
CA VAL A 164 -46.47 0.65 -10.73
C VAL A 164 -46.24 0.04 -12.11
N ARG A 165 -45.34 0.62 -12.92
CA ARG A 165 -44.99 0.11 -14.25
C ARG A 165 -43.93 -0.98 -14.15
N ARG A 166 -44.15 -2.07 -14.89
CA ARG A 166 -43.19 -3.20 -14.99
C ARG A 166 -41.98 -2.91 -15.86
N GLU A 167 -42.04 -1.90 -16.72
CA GLU A 167 -40.99 -1.54 -17.67
C GLU A 167 -40.35 -0.21 -17.31
N TYR A 168 -39.02 -0.16 -17.32
CA TYR A 168 -38.29 1.07 -17.10
C TYR A 168 -38.07 1.84 -18.40
N PRO A 169 -38.06 3.19 -18.35
CA PRO A 169 -37.65 4.02 -19.48
C PRO A 169 -36.20 3.76 -19.91
N CYS A 170 -35.87 4.09 -21.16
CA CYS A 170 -34.55 3.84 -21.75
C CYS A 170 -33.39 4.44 -20.93
N TYR A 171 -33.52 5.67 -20.45
CA TYR A 171 -32.48 6.36 -19.66
C TYR A 171 -32.10 5.62 -18.35
N VAL A 172 -33.01 4.84 -17.77
CA VAL A 172 -32.75 4.04 -16.55
C VAL A 172 -31.80 2.90 -16.88
N TYR A 173 -32.05 2.20 -17.99
CA TYR A 173 -31.16 1.17 -18.50
C TYR A 173 -29.82 1.74 -18.97
N GLU A 174 -29.82 2.93 -19.56
CA GLU A 174 -28.62 3.67 -19.95
C GLU A 174 -27.71 3.93 -18.74
N SER A 175 -28.27 4.46 -17.66
CA SER A 175 -27.58 4.71 -16.40
C SER A 175 -27.08 3.42 -15.73
N LEU A 176 -27.91 2.36 -15.72
CA LEU A 176 -27.50 1.02 -15.25
C LEU A 176 -26.26 0.48 -15.96
N VAL A 177 -26.30 0.51 -17.29
CA VAL A 177 -25.22 -0.01 -18.12
C VAL A 177 -23.97 0.86 -17.99
N TYR A 178 -24.12 2.18 -17.88
CA TYR A 178 -23.00 3.10 -17.62
C TYR A 178 -22.32 2.80 -16.28
N VAL A 179 -23.08 2.72 -15.18
CA VAL A 179 -22.51 2.37 -13.86
C VAL A 179 -21.90 0.98 -13.86
N CYS A 180 -22.50 0.00 -14.54
CA CYS A 180 -21.92 -1.33 -14.70
C CYS A 180 -20.57 -1.28 -15.43
N HIS A 181 -20.47 -0.51 -16.52
CA HIS A 181 -19.21 -0.28 -17.22
C HIS A 181 -18.18 0.39 -16.31
N MET A 182 -18.56 1.45 -15.58
CA MET A 182 -17.68 2.16 -14.64
C MET A 182 -17.13 1.20 -13.58
N LYS A 183 -17.99 0.39 -12.94
CA LYS A 183 -17.58 -0.63 -11.96
C LYS A 183 -16.60 -1.64 -12.57
N ASN A 184 -16.83 -2.09 -13.80
CA ASN A 184 -15.93 -3.02 -14.47
C ASN A 184 -14.60 -2.36 -14.83
N ALA A 185 -14.60 -1.09 -15.24
CA ALA A 185 -13.39 -0.35 -15.58
C ALA A 185 -12.56 0.06 -14.34
N THR A 186 -13.19 0.27 -13.18
CA THR A 186 -12.48 0.50 -11.91
C THR A 186 -11.98 -0.79 -11.28
N SER A 187 -12.68 -1.91 -11.48
CA SER A 187 -12.31 -3.22 -10.92
C SER A 187 -11.16 -3.85 -11.73
N THR A 188 -9.92 -3.46 -11.44
CA THR A 188 -8.75 -4.20 -11.93
C THR A 188 -7.85 -4.63 -10.79
N ALA A 189 -7.58 -5.92 -10.73
CA ALA A 189 -6.43 -6.44 -10.01
C ALA A 189 -5.19 -6.26 -10.89
N THR A 190 -4.44 -5.19 -10.68
CA THR A 190 -3.12 -5.01 -11.30
C THR A 190 -2.06 -5.75 -10.48
N PRO A 191 -1.12 -6.47 -11.14
CA PRO A 191 -0.01 -7.09 -10.44
C PRO A 191 0.90 -6.03 -9.82
N PHE A 192 1.32 -6.25 -8.58
CA PHE A 192 2.41 -5.48 -7.99
C PHE A 192 3.75 -6.01 -8.52
N THR A 193 4.48 -5.17 -9.25
CA THR A 193 5.77 -5.51 -9.90
C THR A 193 6.93 -4.71 -9.31
N GLU A 194 8.16 -5.04 -9.70
CA GLU A 194 9.36 -4.25 -9.33
C GLU A 194 9.26 -2.78 -9.79
N PHE A 195 8.59 -2.51 -10.91
CA PHE A 195 8.32 -1.13 -11.35
C PHE A 195 7.43 -0.38 -10.36
N HIS A 196 6.38 -1.03 -9.84
CA HIS A 196 5.52 -0.45 -8.81
C HIS A 196 6.34 -0.16 -7.55
N LEU A 197 7.14 -1.13 -7.09
CA LEU A 197 7.99 -0.97 -5.92
C LEU A 197 8.99 0.19 -6.06
N ARG A 198 9.58 0.38 -7.26
CA ARG A 198 10.45 1.53 -7.55
C ARG A 198 9.71 2.85 -7.35
N VAL A 199 8.49 2.97 -7.87
CA VAL A 199 7.64 4.16 -7.70
C VAL A 199 7.28 4.38 -6.23
N VAL A 200 6.86 3.33 -5.50
CA VAL A 200 6.54 3.43 -4.06
C VAL A 200 7.77 3.89 -3.27
N ARG A 201 8.97 3.39 -3.58
CA ARG A 201 10.23 3.84 -2.93
C ARG A 201 10.50 5.33 -3.16
N LEU A 202 10.23 5.85 -4.35
CA LEU A 202 10.34 7.28 -4.63
C LEU A 202 9.32 8.09 -3.82
N LEU A 203 8.07 7.63 -3.71
CA LEU A 203 7.06 8.25 -2.86
C LEU A 203 7.46 8.23 -1.38
N VAL A 204 8.02 7.12 -0.87
CA VAL A 204 8.56 7.03 0.50
C VAL A 204 9.66 8.06 0.73
N ARG A 205 10.59 8.21 -0.22
CA ARG A 205 11.65 9.22 -0.14
C ARG A 205 11.07 10.64 -0.02
N LEU A 206 10.01 10.95 -0.78
CA LEU A 206 9.30 12.24 -0.69
C LEU A 206 8.47 12.38 0.61
N ALA A 207 7.89 11.31 1.13
CA ALA A 207 7.18 11.28 2.40
C ALA A 207 8.09 11.55 3.61
N LEU A 208 9.40 11.36 3.42
CA LEU A 208 10.47 11.63 4.37
C LEU A 208 11.22 12.92 4.05
N ASN A 209 10.70 13.79 3.18
CA ASN A 209 11.36 15.03 2.78
C ASN A 209 11.42 16.06 3.94
N VAL A 210 12.30 17.05 3.86
CA VAL A 210 12.43 18.13 4.86
C VAL A 210 11.26 19.11 4.79
N TYR A 211 10.67 19.32 3.61
CA TYR A 211 9.51 20.20 3.43
C TYR A 211 8.20 19.53 3.87
N SER A 212 7.46 20.15 4.78
CA SER A 212 6.22 19.59 5.33
C SER A 212 5.12 19.39 4.28
N GLU A 213 4.96 20.34 3.36
CA GLU A 213 3.93 20.27 2.31
C GLU A 213 4.17 19.08 1.38
N VAL A 214 5.44 18.87 0.98
CA VAL A 214 5.85 17.72 0.17
C VAL A 214 5.61 16.41 0.90
N ARG A 215 5.95 16.34 2.21
CA ARG A 215 5.68 15.15 3.03
C ARG A 215 4.20 14.82 3.08
N VAL A 216 3.35 15.81 3.37
CA VAL A 216 1.90 15.61 3.47
C VAL A 216 1.34 15.12 2.14
N ALA A 217 1.71 15.74 1.02
CA ALA A 217 1.29 15.30 -0.30
C ALA A 217 1.72 13.85 -0.58
N ALA A 218 3.00 13.53 -0.39
CA ALA A 218 3.51 12.17 -0.63
C ALA A 218 2.86 11.12 0.28
N GLN A 219 2.57 11.46 1.54
CA GLN A 219 1.93 10.56 2.49
C GLN A 219 0.46 10.28 2.14
N THR A 220 -0.26 11.27 1.62
CA THR A 220 -1.61 11.09 1.07
C THR A 220 -1.58 10.09 -0.08
N GLU A 221 -0.69 10.29 -1.06
CA GLU A 221 -0.57 9.40 -2.21
C GLU A 221 -0.13 7.98 -1.80
N LEU A 222 0.82 7.85 -0.85
CA LEU A 222 1.22 6.54 -0.31
C LEU A 222 0.05 5.80 0.34
N THR A 223 -0.83 6.51 1.04
CA THR A 223 -2.00 5.90 1.69
C THR A 223 -2.93 5.28 0.64
N LEU A 224 -3.14 5.96 -0.49
CA LEU A 224 -3.92 5.45 -1.61
C LEU A 224 -3.26 4.22 -2.24
N VAL A 225 -1.94 4.28 -2.47
CA VAL A 225 -1.16 3.16 -3.01
C VAL A 225 -1.19 1.94 -2.07
N PHE A 226 -1.11 2.14 -0.76
CA PHE A 226 -1.19 1.03 0.21
C PHE A 226 -2.58 0.41 0.30
N ALA A 227 -3.63 1.20 0.04
CA ALA A 227 -5.00 0.69 -0.03
C ALA A 227 -5.20 -0.21 -1.26
N GLU A 228 -4.60 0.14 -2.41
CA GLU A 228 -4.72 -0.66 -3.63
C GLU A 228 -3.75 -1.86 -3.64
N TYR A 229 -2.49 -1.64 -3.25
CA TYR A 229 -1.45 -2.66 -3.23
C TYR A 229 -1.07 -2.99 -1.78
N SER A 230 -1.85 -3.82 -1.10
CA SER A 230 -1.63 -4.19 0.30
C SER A 230 -0.18 -4.61 0.62
N MET A 231 0.44 -5.40 -0.27
CA MET A 231 1.84 -5.86 -0.15
C MET A 231 2.88 -4.73 -0.22
N SER A 232 2.56 -3.61 -0.87
CA SER A 232 3.51 -2.49 -1.03
C SER A 232 3.85 -1.84 0.31
N SER A 233 2.93 -1.90 1.29
CA SER A 233 3.11 -1.34 2.63
C SER A 233 4.25 -2.02 3.39
N GLU A 234 4.32 -3.36 3.37
CA GLU A 234 5.40 -4.11 4.02
C GLU A 234 6.72 -4.03 3.25
N ALA A 235 6.66 -3.95 1.92
CA ALA A 235 7.83 -3.93 1.04
C ALA A 235 8.77 -2.73 1.25
N VAL A 236 8.27 -1.65 1.86
CA VAL A 236 9.05 -0.42 2.09
C VAL A 236 9.47 -0.20 3.55
N ILE A 237 9.09 -1.09 4.47
CA ILE A 237 9.42 -0.98 5.90
C ILE A 237 10.93 -0.88 6.12
N ASP A 238 11.70 -1.73 5.43
CA ASP A 238 13.16 -1.79 5.56
C ASP A 238 13.84 -0.50 5.04
N GLY A 239 13.15 0.30 4.21
CA GLY A 239 13.62 1.61 3.78
C GLY A 239 13.37 2.74 4.79
N ILE A 240 12.39 2.58 5.69
CA ILE A 240 12.01 3.62 6.67
C ILE A 240 12.68 3.39 8.03
N ILE A 241 12.85 2.14 8.46
CA ILE A 241 13.45 1.80 9.76
C ILE A 241 14.82 2.46 10.00
N PRO A 242 15.76 2.48 9.01
CA PRO A 242 17.06 3.13 9.20
C PRO A 242 16.96 4.62 9.56
N VAL A 243 15.89 5.29 9.14
CA VAL A 243 15.66 6.72 9.42
C VAL A 243 15.42 6.95 10.92
N LEU A 244 14.77 6.00 11.60
CA LEU A 244 14.47 6.09 13.04
C LEU A 244 15.70 5.84 13.92
N THR A 245 16.61 4.99 13.46
CA THR A 245 17.79 4.54 14.23
C THR A 245 19.04 5.36 13.94
N ASN A 246 19.13 6.01 12.78
CA ASN A 246 20.28 6.83 12.42
C ASN A 246 20.35 8.13 13.25
N PRO A 247 21.45 8.37 13.99
CA PRO A 247 21.62 9.57 14.80
C PRO A 247 21.70 10.89 14.01
N GLU A 248 22.07 10.86 12.73
CA GLU A 248 22.23 12.06 11.88
C GLU A 248 20.94 12.49 11.19
N THR A 249 19.84 11.75 11.37
CA THR A 249 18.56 12.07 10.76
C THR A 249 17.96 13.36 11.32
N THR A 250 17.48 14.24 10.45
CA THR A 250 16.81 15.49 10.87
C THR A 250 15.45 15.21 11.52
N LYS A 251 15.01 16.12 12.40
CA LYS A 251 13.72 16.00 13.13
C LYS A 251 12.53 15.87 12.17
N GLU A 252 12.61 16.51 11.01
CA GLU A 252 11.60 16.52 9.96
C GLU A 252 11.46 15.14 9.30
N LYS A 253 12.59 14.50 8.99
CA LYS A 253 12.61 13.13 8.42
C LYS A 253 12.09 12.11 9.43
N LEU A 254 12.48 12.24 10.71
CA LEU A 254 11.95 11.42 11.80
C LEU A 254 10.43 11.55 11.93
N ARG A 255 9.91 12.77 11.91
CA ARG A 255 8.46 13.01 11.94
C ARG A 255 7.76 12.42 10.72
N GLY A 256 8.37 12.50 9.54
CA GLY A 256 7.88 11.85 8.33
C GLY A 256 7.75 10.33 8.50
N ALA A 257 8.82 9.68 8.97
CA ALA A 257 8.87 8.23 9.19
C ALA A 257 7.80 7.76 10.17
N LEU A 258 7.68 8.45 11.31
CA LEU A 258 6.69 8.13 12.32
C LEU A 258 5.26 8.34 11.82
N ASN A 259 5.01 9.36 10.98
CA ASN A 259 3.68 9.56 10.42
C ASN A 259 3.30 8.45 9.43
N VAL A 260 4.24 7.99 8.59
CA VAL A 260 4.01 6.86 7.68
C VAL A 260 3.69 5.57 8.47
N ILE A 261 4.46 5.29 9.53
CA ILE A 261 4.23 4.13 10.42
C ILE A 261 2.84 4.19 11.06
N LEU A 262 2.44 5.37 11.55
CA LEU A 262 1.15 5.56 12.21
C LEU A 262 -0.02 5.40 11.22
N THR A 263 0.02 6.12 10.10
CA THR A 263 -1.05 6.12 9.09
C THR A 263 -1.25 4.75 8.45
N SER A 264 -0.15 4.03 8.25
CA SER A 264 -0.16 2.68 7.68
C SER A 264 -0.44 1.58 8.71
N ASN A 265 -0.63 1.96 9.98
CA ASN A 265 -0.87 1.04 11.10
C ASN A 265 0.15 -0.09 11.21
N TRP A 266 1.42 0.15 10.87
CA TRP A 266 2.42 -0.93 10.78
C TRP A 266 2.68 -1.65 12.11
N ALA A 267 2.49 -0.95 13.23
CA ALA A 267 2.61 -1.54 14.57
C ALA A 267 1.47 -2.54 14.90
N ILE A 268 0.34 -2.50 14.16
CA ILE A 268 -0.89 -3.26 14.44
C ILE A 268 -1.23 -4.24 13.31
N ASN A 269 -1.15 -3.80 12.07
CA ASN A 269 -1.76 -4.47 10.91
C ASN A 269 -0.72 -4.86 9.85
N THR A 270 0.33 -5.56 10.28
CA THR A 270 1.36 -6.17 9.42
C THR A 270 1.68 -7.59 9.89
N SER A 271 2.47 -8.32 9.10
CA SER A 271 3.03 -9.61 9.46
C SER A 271 3.83 -9.54 10.76
N THR A 272 3.90 -10.65 11.50
CA THR A 272 4.62 -10.70 12.79
C THR A 272 6.09 -10.29 12.65
N SER A 273 6.74 -10.65 11.54
CA SER A 273 8.12 -10.24 11.27
C SER A 273 8.25 -8.73 11.10
N ALA A 274 7.38 -8.12 10.28
CA ALA A 274 7.33 -6.67 10.08
C ALA A 274 7.04 -5.92 11.38
N LYS A 275 6.06 -6.38 12.18
CA LYS A 275 5.75 -5.83 13.50
C LYS A 275 6.97 -5.80 14.41
N MET A 276 7.67 -6.91 14.54
CA MET A 276 8.84 -7.01 15.43
C MET A 276 9.93 -6.02 15.02
N LYS A 277 10.19 -5.88 13.71
CA LYS A 277 11.15 -4.89 13.20
C LYS A 277 10.75 -3.45 13.54
N VAL A 278 9.48 -3.10 13.33
CA VAL A 278 8.96 -1.75 13.63
C VAL A 278 9.01 -1.47 15.13
N TRP A 279 8.59 -2.42 15.95
CA TRP A 279 8.63 -2.30 17.41
C TRP A 279 10.05 -2.12 17.95
N GLN A 280 11.00 -2.93 17.46
CA GLN A 280 12.40 -2.80 17.83
C GLN A 280 12.95 -1.41 17.48
N ALA A 281 12.70 -0.94 16.26
CA ALA A 281 13.14 0.39 15.82
C ALA A 281 12.54 1.53 16.65
N LEU A 282 11.28 1.41 17.07
CA LEU A 282 10.61 2.40 17.93
C LEU A 282 11.18 2.41 19.36
N LEU A 283 11.59 1.25 19.90
CA LEU A 283 12.21 1.15 21.22
C LEU A 283 13.65 1.66 21.23
N ASP A 284 14.40 1.39 20.16
CA ASP A 284 15.79 1.82 20.01
C ASP A 284 15.92 3.32 19.72
N MET A 285 14.79 3.98 19.43
CA MET A 285 14.73 5.42 19.17
C MET A 285 14.97 6.23 20.46
N THR A 286 16.24 6.53 20.73
CA THR A 286 16.70 7.21 21.96
C THR A 286 16.64 8.74 21.90
N ARG A 287 16.15 9.34 20.80
CA ARG A 287 16.30 10.78 20.51
C ARG A 287 14.99 11.50 20.17
N CYS A 288 14.20 11.89 21.19
CA CYS A 288 13.42 13.15 21.27
C CYS A 288 12.32 13.06 22.34
N GLU A 289 12.34 13.91 23.36
CA GLU A 289 11.25 14.04 24.34
C GLU A 289 9.90 14.43 23.71
N THR A 290 9.93 15.27 22.67
CA THR A 290 8.74 15.65 21.89
C THR A 290 8.17 14.47 21.11
N LEU A 291 9.01 13.52 20.68
CA LEU A 291 8.60 12.31 19.97
C LEU A 291 8.13 11.21 20.93
N LEU A 292 8.61 11.17 22.17
CA LEU A 292 8.00 10.33 23.22
C LEU A 292 6.53 10.67 23.42
N SER A 293 6.13 11.94 23.29
CA SER A 293 4.71 12.32 23.33
C SER A 293 3.91 11.82 22.11
N PHE A 294 4.54 11.77 20.93
CA PHE A 294 3.93 11.23 19.72
C PHE A 294 3.82 9.70 19.78
N CYS A 295 4.87 9.02 20.23
CA CYS A 295 4.85 7.59 20.52
C CYS A 295 3.77 7.29 21.57
N LYS A 296 3.66 8.06 22.66
CA LYS A 296 2.57 7.92 23.65
C LYS A 296 1.19 8.04 22.99
N LYS A 297 0.95 9.03 22.12
CA LYS A 297 -0.31 9.14 21.36
C LYS A 297 -0.53 7.97 20.40
N MET A 298 0.51 7.45 19.77
CA MET A 298 0.44 6.23 18.95
C MET A 298 0.05 5.03 19.81
N PHE A 299 0.70 4.82 20.96
CA PHE A 299 0.39 3.79 21.94
C PHE A 299 -1.05 3.88 22.46
N GLU A 300 -1.56 5.10 22.68
CA GLU A 300 -2.94 5.35 23.11
C GLU A 300 -3.98 5.00 22.03
N LYS A 301 -3.62 5.19 20.75
CA LYS A 301 -4.46 4.87 19.59
C LYS A 301 -4.38 3.41 19.15
N LEU A 302 -3.44 2.62 19.67
CA LEU A 302 -3.44 1.18 19.42
C LEU A 302 -4.79 0.60 19.92
N PRO A 303 -5.48 -0.22 19.12
CA PRO A 303 -6.71 -0.84 19.56
C PRO A 303 -6.46 -1.61 20.86
N LYS A 304 -7.10 -1.16 21.95
CA LYS A 304 -7.12 -1.86 23.24
C LYS A 304 -8.05 -3.09 23.19
N THR A 305 -8.20 -3.71 22.02
CA THR A 305 -9.10 -4.83 21.77
C THR A 305 -8.29 -6.06 21.40
N GLY A 306 -8.76 -7.23 21.85
CA GLY A 306 -8.03 -8.50 21.75
C GLY A 306 -6.99 -8.68 22.86
N GLU A 307 -5.88 -9.35 22.54
CA GLU A 307 -4.86 -9.78 23.53
C GLU A 307 -4.23 -8.62 24.32
N TRP A 308 -4.29 -7.39 23.81
CA TRP A 308 -3.82 -6.19 24.52
C TRP A 308 -4.62 -5.88 25.80
N GLN A 309 -5.91 -6.20 25.84
CA GLN A 309 -6.73 -6.09 27.05
C GLN A 309 -6.28 -7.11 28.12
N LYS A 310 -5.78 -8.27 27.67
CA LYS A 310 -5.20 -9.27 28.58
C LYS A 310 -3.89 -8.76 29.20
N PHE A 311 -3.12 -7.89 28.54
CA PHE A 311 -1.87 -7.34 29.09
C PHE A 311 -2.07 -6.08 29.95
N ASN A 312 -3.13 -5.31 29.73
CA ASN A 312 -3.35 -4.04 30.43
C ASN A 312 -4.27 -4.13 31.67
N CYS A 313 -4.79 -5.32 31.99
CA CYS A 313 -5.40 -5.54 33.30
C CYS A 313 -4.31 -5.50 34.38
N LYS A 314 -4.46 -4.64 35.39
CA LYS A 314 -3.55 -4.56 36.57
C LYS A 314 -3.28 -5.93 37.22
N ASN A 315 -4.21 -6.88 37.04
CA ASN A 315 -4.13 -8.24 37.57
C ASN A 315 -3.58 -9.28 36.58
N SER A 316 -3.21 -8.90 35.35
CA SER A 316 -2.83 -9.85 34.29
C SER A 316 -1.48 -10.52 34.52
N ILE A 317 -0.52 -9.76 35.06
CA ILE A 317 0.80 -10.27 35.44
C ILE A 317 0.63 -11.28 36.59
N ASP A 318 -0.22 -10.96 37.57
CA ASP A 318 -0.52 -11.85 38.69
C ASP A 318 -1.31 -13.08 38.26
N LEU A 319 -2.27 -12.94 37.34
CA LEU A 319 -3.02 -14.06 36.78
C LEU A 319 -2.13 -14.98 35.93
N THR A 320 -1.21 -14.41 35.15
CA THR A 320 -0.24 -15.19 34.36
C THR A 320 0.75 -15.90 35.27
N ARG A 321 1.16 -15.26 36.37
CA ARG A 321 2.00 -15.85 37.42
C ARG A 321 1.27 -16.99 38.13
N GLN A 322 0.00 -16.81 38.50
CA GLN A 322 -0.84 -17.87 39.09
C GLN A 322 -1.04 -19.05 38.12
N ILE A 323 -1.31 -18.79 36.85
CA ILE A 323 -1.45 -19.86 35.83
C ILE A 323 -0.14 -20.64 35.66
N GLN A 324 1.01 -19.96 35.67
CA GLN A 324 2.32 -20.62 35.61
C GLN A 324 2.60 -21.42 36.89
N GLU A 325 2.22 -20.91 38.05
CA GLU A 325 2.42 -21.55 39.35
C GLU A 325 1.51 -22.77 39.51
N GLU A 326 0.25 -22.69 39.06
CA GLU A 326 -0.66 -23.84 38.95
C GLU A 326 -0.12 -24.90 37.99
N LYS A 327 0.40 -24.52 36.81
CA LYS A 327 1.01 -25.47 35.88
C LYS A 327 2.23 -26.15 36.50
N ARG A 328 3.05 -25.40 37.25
CA ARG A 328 4.22 -25.93 37.96
C ARG A 328 3.81 -26.87 39.09
N ASN A 329 2.75 -26.55 39.83
CA ASN A 329 2.21 -27.38 40.90
C ASN A 329 1.52 -28.63 40.38
N LYS A 330 0.75 -28.54 39.29
CA LYS A 330 0.19 -29.70 38.57
C LYS A 330 1.28 -30.61 38.04
N SER A 331 2.35 -30.06 37.48
CA SER A 331 3.51 -30.84 37.00
C SER A 331 4.25 -31.53 38.15
N LYS A 332 4.43 -30.86 39.29
CA LYS A 332 5.00 -31.45 40.51
C LYS A 332 4.10 -32.55 41.09
N ALA A 333 2.79 -32.33 41.14
CA ALA A 333 1.82 -33.31 41.59
C ALA A 333 1.86 -34.56 40.71
N LEU A 334 1.86 -34.38 39.38
CA LEU A 334 1.97 -35.48 38.41
C LEU A 334 3.30 -36.25 38.59
N ALA A 335 4.41 -35.54 38.80
CA ALA A 335 5.71 -36.15 39.08
C ALA A 335 5.73 -36.93 40.41
N CYS A 336 5.06 -36.43 41.45
CA CYS A 336 4.87 -37.12 42.72
C CYS A 336 3.99 -38.38 42.57
N THR A 337 2.88 -38.31 41.82
CA THR A 337 2.03 -39.47 41.54
C THR A 337 2.79 -40.54 40.75
N ILE A 338 3.62 -40.14 39.79
CA ILE A 338 4.49 -41.06 39.03
C ILE A 338 5.54 -41.70 39.95
N LYS A 339 6.18 -40.92 40.85
CA LYS A 339 7.10 -41.47 41.86
C LYS A 339 6.42 -42.44 42.82
N TRP A 340 5.21 -42.13 43.29
CA TRP A 340 4.45 -42.98 44.20
C TRP A 340 4.03 -44.30 43.53
N LYS A 341 3.54 -44.26 42.28
CA LYS A 341 3.24 -45.46 41.49
C LYS A 341 4.48 -46.32 41.22
N ARG A 342 5.66 -45.71 40.99
CA ARG A 342 6.94 -46.45 40.88
C ARG A 342 7.32 -47.12 42.20
N LYS A 343 7.11 -46.45 43.34
CA LYS A 343 7.42 -47.00 44.67
C LYS A 343 6.50 -48.16 45.05
N GLN A 344 5.21 -48.08 44.71
CA GLN A 344 4.27 -49.20 44.87
C GLN A 344 4.62 -50.40 43.98
N LYS A 345 5.05 -50.18 42.73
CA LYS A 345 5.52 -51.27 41.86
C LYS A 345 6.80 -51.94 42.40
N SER A 346 7.73 -51.20 43.01
CA SER A 346 8.93 -51.78 43.63
C SER A 346 8.66 -52.54 44.93
N SER A 347 7.55 -52.25 45.64
CA SER A 347 7.17 -52.94 46.88
C SER A 347 6.22 -54.12 46.68
N VAL A 348 5.72 -54.35 45.46
CA VAL A 348 4.88 -55.52 45.09
C VAL A 348 5.72 -56.64 44.43
N SER A 349 7.01 -56.41 44.17
CA SER A 349 7.93 -57.41 43.59
C SER A 349 8.73 -58.21 44.62
N ILE A 350 8.41 -58.12 45.91
CA ILE A 350 9.09 -58.86 47.00
C ILE A 350 8.03 -59.54 47.88
N SER A 351 7.25 -60.48 47.33
CA SER A 351 6.44 -61.43 48.12
C SER A 351 5.71 -62.49 47.28
N VAL A 352 6.36 -63.12 46.29
CA VAL A 352 5.88 -64.43 45.77
C VAL A 352 7.09 -65.29 45.35
N PHE A 353 7.82 -65.80 46.34
CA PHE A 353 8.58 -67.04 46.20
C PHE A 353 8.20 -67.90 47.40
N GLY A 354 7.17 -68.72 47.20
CA GLY A 354 6.81 -69.85 48.05
C GLY A 354 6.95 -71.12 47.20
N PRO A 355 7.61 -72.17 47.71
CA PRO A 355 8.09 -73.30 46.92
C PRO A 355 7.03 -74.41 46.77
N ASN A 356 7.40 -75.44 46.00
CA ASN A 356 6.85 -76.80 45.96
C ASN A 356 5.65 -77.01 45.02
N THR A 357 5.53 -78.10 44.26
CA THR A 357 6.31 -79.34 44.09
C THR A 357 5.70 -80.10 42.90
N THR A 358 6.54 -80.83 42.16
CA THR A 358 6.31 -82.17 41.56
C THR A 358 4.95 -82.82 41.91
N HIS A 359 4.15 -83.34 40.98
CA HIS A 359 4.45 -84.35 39.97
C HIS A 359 3.40 -84.34 38.85
#